data_AF-A0A2R6I077-F1
#
_entry.id   AF-A0A2R6I077-F1
#
_cell.length_a   1.000
_cell.length_b   1.000
_cell.length_c   1.000
_cell.angle_alpha   90.00
_cell.angle_beta   90.00
_cell.angle_gamma   90.00
#
_symmetry.space_group_name_H-M   'P 1'
#
loop_
_entity.id
_entity.type
_entity.pdbx_description
1 polymer ?
#
loop_
_entity_poly.entity_id
_entity_poly.type
_entity_poly.pdbx_seq_one_letter_code
_entity_poly.pdbx_strand_id
1 'polypeptide(L)'
;MTGSGTRTDVPTDVPSGDASDRCPYCGRPLRSEHLLALHVGEAHPGHTDREAAAYAEAREAEDEELFVYHMKVIGAIVLLFFAVSYTYVFVLV
;
A
#
# COMPACT_ATOMS: atom_id res chain seq x y z
N MET A 1 15.98 -28.29 -29.40
CA MET A 1 16.25 -26.85 -29.52
C MET A 1 15.44 -26.14 -28.44
N THR A 2 15.99 -25.97 -27.25
CA THR A 2 15.36 -25.24 -26.14
C THR A 2 15.96 -23.83 -26.10
N GLY A 3 15.13 -22.83 -26.39
CA GLY A 3 15.52 -21.42 -26.31
C GLY A 3 15.81 -21.04 -24.86
N SER A 4 17.07 -20.76 -24.57
CA SER A 4 17.49 -20.18 -23.29
C SER A 4 17.20 -18.69 -23.34
N GLY A 5 16.03 -18.28 -22.84
CA GLY A 5 15.71 -16.89 -22.61
C GLY A 5 16.56 -16.38 -21.45
N THR A 6 17.59 -15.60 -21.75
CA THR A 6 18.38 -14.87 -20.75
C THR A 6 17.48 -13.88 -20.02
N ARG A 7 17.07 -14.23 -18.81
CA ARG A 7 16.48 -13.27 -17.86
C ARG A 7 17.58 -12.29 -17.49
N THR A 8 17.54 -11.09 -18.06
CA THR A 8 18.33 -9.95 -17.57
C THR A 8 17.84 -9.61 -16.18
N ASP A 9 18.66 -9.94 -15.19
CA ASP A 9 18.59 -9.44 -13.83
C ASP A 9 18.81 -7.92 -13.87
N VAL A 10 17.72 -7.16 -13.90
CA VAL A 10 17.77 -5.72 -13.69
C VAL A 10 18.29 -5.50 -12.27
N PRO A 11 19.44 -4.82 -12.07
CA PRO A 11 19.92 -4.52 -10.74
C PRO A 11 18.93 -3.57 -10.07
N THR A 12 18.07 -4.11 -9.20
CA THR A 12 17.24 -3.31 -8.30
C THR A 12 18.10 -2.90 -7.11
N ASP A 13 19.11 -2.06 -7.37
CA ASP A 13 19.82 -1.37 -6.31
C ASP A 13 18.89 -0.27 -5.78
N VAL A 14 18.29 -0.52 -4.63
CA VAL A 14 17.47 0.47 -3.93
C VAL A 14 18.45 1.37 -3.19
N PRO A 15 18.55 2.67 -3.54
CA PRO A 15 19.40 3.60 -2.80
C PRO A 15 19.09 3.47 -1.32
N SER A 16 20.14 3.28 -0.51
CA SER A 16 20.04 3.14 0.95
C SER A 16 19.61 4.46 1.57
N GLY A 17 18.37 4.87 1.31
CA GLY A 17 17.73 5.98 1.97
C GLY A 17 17.67 5.66 3.45
N ASP A 18 18.26 6.56 4.24
CA ASP A 18 18.50 6.45 5.67
C ASP A 18 17.28 5.93 6.47
N ALA A 19 17.57 5.10 7.48
CA ALA A 19 16.64 4.40 8.38
C ALA A 19 15.86 3.21 7.77
N SER A 20 16.57 2.14 7.40
CA SER A 20 15.94 0.83 7.25
C SER A 20 15.87 0.10 8.58
N ASP A 21 14.67 -0.03 9.15
CA ASP A 21 14.48 -0.86 10.34
C ASP A 21 14.60 -2.33 9.96
N ARG A 22 15.38 -3.07 10.73
CA ARG A 22 15.59 -4.51 10.49
C ARG A 22 14.61 -5.31 11.32
N CYS A 23 13.93 -6.25 10.68
CA CYS A 23 13.09 -7.20 11.42
C CYS A 23 13.95 -7.99 12.43
N PRO A 24 13.56 -8.06 13.71
CA PRO A 24 14.33 -8.76 14.74
C PRO A 24 14.37 -10.28 14.55
N TYR A 25 13.41 -10.85 13.79
CA TYR A 25 13.30 -12.29 13.58
C TYR A 25 14.08 -12.78 12.35
N CYS A 26 14.03 -12.04 11.23
CA CYS A 26 14.63 -12.47 9.96
C CYS A 26 15.77 -11.56 9.48
N GLY A 27 16.02 -10.42 10.14
CA GLY A 27 17.08 -9.47 9.82
C GLY A 27 16.87 -8.68 8.52
N ARG A 28 15.72 -8.85 7.86
CA ARG A 28 15.38 -8.20 6.60
C ARG A 28 15.27 -6.68 6.83
N PRO A 29 15.90 -5.84 6.00
CA PRO A 29 15.72 -4.39 6.07
C PRO A 29 14.36 -4.02 5.45
N LEU A 30 13.54 -3.29 6.21
CA LEU A 30 12.30 -2.71 5.73
C LEU A 30 12.41 -1.19 5.74
N ARG A 31 11.67 -0.54 4.85
CA ARG A 31 11.82 0.88 4.55
C ARG A 31 11.11 1.80 5.54
N SER A 32 10.34 1.24 6.46
CA SER A 32 9.64 1.97 7.53
C SER A 32 9.26 1.01 8.66
N GLU A 33 9.14 1.56 9.87
CA GLU A 33 8.61 0.86 11.04
C GLU A 33 7.21 0.26 10.78
N HIS A 34 6.39 0.96 10.00
CA HIS A 34 5.06 0.50 9.60
C HIS A 34 5.09 -0.81 8.80
N LEU A 35 5.97 -0.90 7.80
CA LEU A 35 6.15 -2.13 7.03
C LEU A 35 6.75 -3.25 7.90
N LEU A 36 7.58 -2.90 8.88
CA LEU A 36 8.11 -3.85 9.86
C LEU A 36 7.00 -4.44 10.73
N ALA A 37 6.07 -3.60 11.22
CA ALA A 37 4.92 -4.07 11.99
C ALA A 37 4.03 -5.00 11.16
N LEU A 38 3.73 -4.63 9.90
CA LEU A 38 2.99 -5.48 8.97
C LEU A 38 3.68 -6.84 8.77
N HIS A 39 4.98 -6.80 8.50
CA HIS A 39 5.78 -8.00 8.23
C HIS A 39 5.87 -8.94 9.44
N VAL A 40 6.06 -8.40 10.65
CA VAL A 40 6.14 -9.22 11.87
C VAL A 40 4.81 -9.92 12.14
N GLY A 41 3.69 -9.22 12.01
CA GLY A 41 2.36 -9.82 12.18
C GLY A 41 2.02 -10.91 11.16
N GLU A 42 2.40 -10.72 9.88
CA GLU A 42 2.08 -11.67 8.81
C GLU A 42 3.03 -12.87 8.70
N ALA A 43 4.34 -12.65 8.88
CA ALA A 43 5.37 -13.64 8.55
C ALA A 43 5.88 -14.44 9.75
N HIS A 44 5.66 -13.97 10.98
CA HIS A 44 6.25 -14.56 12.18
C HIS A 44 5.19 -15.03 13.18
N PRO A 45 4.82 -16.32 13.20
CA PRO A 45 3.97 -16.88 14.24
C PRO A 45 4.72 -16.89 15.59
N GLY A 46 4.17 -16.27 16.63
CA GLY A 46 4.81 -16.15 17.95
C GLY A 46 5.34 -14.76 18.31
N HIS A 47 4.83 -13.72 17.65
CA HIS A 47 5.03 -12.33 18.03
C HIS A 47 4.37 -12.00 19.38
N THR A 48 4.89 -11.00 20.07
CA THR A 48 4.39 -10.51 21.35
C THR A 48 3.07 -9.75 21.19
N ASP A 49 2.29 -9.61 22.27
CA ASP A 49 1.05 -8.82 22.26
C ASP A 49 1.29 -7.36 21.82
N ARG A 50 2.46 -6.79 22.16
CA ARG A 50 2.87 -5.45 21.72
C ARG A 50 3.06 -5.38 20.21
N GLU A 51 3.63 -6.42 19.60
CA GLU A 51 3.83 -6.50 18.15
C GLU A 51 2.51 -6.78 17.43
N ALA A 52 1.59 -7.54 18.04
CA ALA A 52 0.22 -7.71 17.53
C ALA A 52 -0.55 -6.37 17.52
N ALA A 53 -0.41 -5.55 18.56
CA ALA A 53 -1.01 -4.21 18.62
C ALA A 53 -0.43 -3.28 17.54
N ALA A 54 0.90 -3.27 17.38
CA ALA A 54 1.57 -2.49 16.34
C ALA A 54 1.15 -2.93 14.92
N TYR A 55 0.95 -4.23 14.71
CA TYR A 55 0.41 -4.77 13.46
C TYR A 55 -1.02 -4.27 13.20
N ALA A 56 -1.90 -4.31 14.21
CA ALA A 56 -3.27 -3.86 14.06
C ALA A 56 -3.37 -2.36 13.73
N GLU A 57 -2.57 -1.53 14.41
CA GLU A 57 -2.50 -0.09 14.16
C GLU A 57 -1.96 0.22 12.75
N ALA A 58 -0.89 -0.46 12.33
CA ALA A 58 -0.37 -0.31 10.97
C ALA A 58 -1.43 -0.69 9.93
N ARG A 59 -2.12 -1.82 10.13
CA ARG A 59 -3.18 -2.27 9.22
C ARG A 59 -4.34 -1.27 9.14
N GLU A 60 -4.79 -0.72 10.28
CA GLU A 60 -5.87 0.26 10.33
C GLU A 60 -5.48 1.56 9.60
N ALA A 61 -4.23 2.01 9.75
CA ALA A 61 -3.73 3.18 9.04
C ALA A 61 -3.68 2.98 7.51
N GLU A 62 -3.28 1.80 7.01
CA GLU A 62 -3.35 1.50 5.56
C GLU A 62 -4.80 1.53 5.06
N ASP A 63 -5.72 0.92 5.83
CA ASP A 63 -7.13 0.87 5.49
C ASP A 63 -7.76 2.28 5.46
N GLU A 64 -7.38 3.17 6.38
CA GLU A 64 -7.85 4.55 6.40
C GLU A 64 -7.36 5.37 5.20
N GLU A 65 -6.08 5.23 4.82
CA GLU A 65 -5.54 5.87 3.62
C GLU A 65 -6.27 5.39 2.35
N LEU A 66 -6.51 4.07 2.24
CA LEU A 66 -7.28 3.50 1.14
C LEU A 66 -8.71 4.01 1.14
N PHE A 67 -9.37 4.07 2.29
CA PHE A 67 -10.74 4.55 2.42
C PHE A 67 -10.86 6.01 1.96
N VAL A 68 -9.96 6.89 2.39
CA VAL A 68 -9.93 8.30 1.99
C VAL A 68 -9.73 8.43 0.48
N TYR A 69 -8.85 7.63 -0.13
CA TYR A 69 -8.67 7.62 -1.58
C TYR A 69 -9.96 7.19 -2.30
N HIS A 70 -10.59 6.10 -1.88
CA HIS A 70 -11.86 5.65 -2.45
C HIS A 70 -12.95 6.73 -2.34
N MET A 71 -13.06 7.40 -1.19
CA MET A 71 -14.01 8.49 -0.98
C MET A 71 -13.77 9.67 -1.92
N LYS A 72 -12.50 10.05 -2.16
CA LYS A 72 -12.15 11.08 -3.13
C LYS A 72 -12.56 10.69 -4.56
N VAL A 73 -12.29 9.45 -4.96
CA VAL A 73 -12.63 8.93 -6.30
C VAL A 73 -14.15 8.89 -6.50
N ILE A 74 -14.89 8.32 -5.54
CA ILE A 74 -16.36 8.26 -5.59
C ILE A 74 -16.94 9.69 -5.64
N GLY A 75 -16.46 10.60 -4.79
CA GLY A 75 -16.89 11.99 -4.79
C GLY A 75 -16.65 12.69 -6.14
N ALA A 76 -15.49 12.48 -6.76
CA ALA A 76 -15.17 13.03 -8.07
C ALA A 76 -16.08 12.47 -9.18
N ILE A 77 -16.34 11.15 -9.17
CA ILE A 77 -17.25 10.50 -10.14
C ILE A 77 -18.67 11.04 -9.99
N VAL A 78 -19.17 11.16 -8.75
CA VAL A 78 -20.50 11.69 -8.46
C VAL A 78 -20.63 13.14 -8.94
N LEU A 79 -19.65 13.99 -8.65
CA LEU A 79 -19.63 15.37 -9.14
C LEU A 79 -19.62 15.45 -10.67
N LEU A 80 -18.79 14.65 -11.33
CA LEU A 80 -18.73 14.56 -12.78
C LEU A 80 -20.08 14.14 -13.37
N PHE A 81 -20.71 13.13 -12.77
CA PHE A 81 -22.03 12.65 -13.18
C PHE A 81 -23.09 13.74 -13.06
N PHE A 82 -23.15 14.45 -11.93
CA PHE A 82 -24.09 15.54 -11.73
C PHE A 82 -23.84 16.70 -12.69
N ALA A 83 -22.58 17.08 -12.93
CA ALA A 83 -22.23 18.11 -13.89
C ALA A 83 -22.75 17.76 -15.29
N VAL A 84 -22.42 16.57 -15.80
CA VAL A 84 -22.87 16.10 -17.12
C VAL A 84 -24.39 16.00 -17.19
N SER A 85 -25.02 15.41 -16.18
CA SER A 85 -26.48 15.23 -16.12
C SER A 85 -27.22 16.57 -16.11
N TYR A 86 -26.76 17.54 -15.31
CA TYR A 86 -27.37 18.87 -15.27
C TYR A 86 -27.12 19.66 -16.54
N THR A 87 -25.92 19.61 -17.12
CA THR A 87 -25.66 20.22 -18.43
C THR A 87 -26.58 19.64 -19.50
N TYR A 88 -26.76 18.31 -19.52
CA TYR A 88 -27.67 17.66 -20.46
C TYR A 88 -29.11 18.14 -20.30
N VAL A 89 -29.65 18.14 -19.07
CA VAL A 89 -31.02 18.63 -18.81
C VAL A 89 -31.16 20.10 -19.16
N PHE A 90 -30.17 20.93 -18.82
CA PHE A 90 -30.17 22.37 -19.13
C PHE A 90 -30.16 22.66 -20.63
N VAL A 91 -29.44 21.86 -21.43
CA VAL A 91 -29.41 22.00 -22.91
C VAL A 91 -30.69 21.47 -23.56
N LEU A 92 -31.32 20.45 -22.95
CA LEU A 92 -32.54 19.86 -23.46
C LEU A 92 -33.79 20.71 -23.21
N VAL A 93 -33.76 21.57 -22.19
CA VAL A 93 -34.79 22.58 -21.87
C VAL A 93 -34.68 23.79 -22.78
#